data_AF-A0A838RRW9-F1
#
_entry.id   AF-A0A838RRW9-F1
#
_cell.length_a   1.000
_cell.length_b   1.000
_cell.length_c   1.000
_cell.angle_alpha   90.00
_cell.angle_beta   90.00
_cell.angle_gamma   90.00
#
_symmetry.space_group_name_H-M   'P 1'
#
loop_
_entity.id
_entity.type
_entity.pdbx_description
1 polymer ?
#
loop_
_entity_poly.entity_id
_entity_poly.type
_entity_poly.pdbx_seq_one_letter_code
_entity_poly.pdbx_strand_id
1 'polypeptide(L)'
;IIDSFPSDQQGQIRMQLASSLTGIFSQRLIPRISGGLIPAYELLINNSAVANLIREKRTHEINTVIETGSQLGMIDLNRSLAELVRAGEITIENAYRYSLNPKILEKLI
;
A
#
# COMPACT_ATOMS: atom_id res chain seq x y z
N ILE A 1 0.14 -15.24 1.73
CA ILE A 1 0.03 -16.10 0.52
C ILE A 1 1.28 -16.97 0.38
N ILE A 2 2.45 -16.41 0.06
CA ILE A 2 3.66 -17.22 -0.18
C ILE A 2 4.06 -18.05 1.05
N ASP A 3 4.12 -17.43 2.23
CA ASP A 3 4.53 -18.10 3.47
C ASP A 3 3.50 -19.13 4.01
N SER A 4 2.33 -19.22 3.37
CA SER A 4 1.32 -20.24 3.68
C SER A 4 1.65 -21.60 3.04
N PHE A 5 2.67 -21.67 2.19
CA PHE A 5 3.12 -22.89 1.50
C PHE A 5 4.48 -23.37 2.03
N PRO A 6 4.75 -24.70 1.95
CA PRO A 6 6.06 -25.27 2.24
C PRO A 6 7.19 -24.59 1.46
N SER A 7 8.38 -24.48 2.08
CA SER A 7 9.52 -23.72 1.55
C SER A 7 9.94 -24.12 0.14
N ASP A 8 9.84 -25.40 -0.21
CA ASP A 8 10.12 -25.98 -1.53
C ASP A 8 9.11 -25.52 -2.60
N GLN A 9 7.88 -25.19 -2.21
CA GLN A 9 6.83 -24.71 -3.11
C GLN A 9 6.79 -23.18 -3.25
N GLN A 10 7.37 -22.44 -2.30
CA GLN A 10 7.30 -20.97 -2.29
C GLN A 10 7.87 -20.31 -3.55
N GLY A 11 8.88 -20.91 -4.19
CA GLY A 11 9.43 -20.43 -5.46
C GLY A 11 8.38 -20.44 -6.58
N GLN A 12 7.69 -21.56 -6.76
CA GLN A 12 6.63 -21.72 -7.76
C GLN A 12 5.44 -20.80 -7.47
N ILE A 13 5.00 -20.73 -6.21
CA ILE A 13 3.87 -19.87 -5.80
C ILE A 13 4.18 -18.39 -6.06
N ARG A 14 5.42 -17.95 -5.82
CA ARG A 14 5.87 -16.58 -6.13
C ARG A 14 5.80 -16.28 -7.63
N MET A 15 6.23 -17.21 -8.47
CA MET A 15 6.16 -17.06 -9.93
C MET A 15 4.73 -16.96 -10.42
N GLN A 16 3.84 -17.81 -9.91
CA GLN A 16 2.41 -17.76 -10.23
C GLN A 16 1.76 -16.46 -9.74
N LEU A 17 2.06 -16.03 -8.51
CA LEU A 17 1.54 -14.78 -7.96
C LEU A 17 1.96 -13.59 -8.84
N ALA A 18 3.23 -13.54 -9.26
CA ALA A 18 3.72 -12.46 -10.12
C ALA A 18 3.01 -12.40 -11.48
N SER A 19 2.55 -13.53 -12.03
CA SER A 19 1.88 -13.57 -13.32
C SER A 19 0.37 -13.37 -13.24
N SER A 20 -0.28 -13.82 -12.15
CA SER A 20 -1.74 -13.79 -12.02
C SER A 20 -2.27 -12.62 -11.19
N LEU A 21 -1.46 -12.01 -10.33
CA LEU A 21 -1.88 -10.86 -9.54
C LEU A 21 -2.25 -9.70 -10.48
N THR A 22 -3.41 -9.09 -10.27
CA THR A 22 -3.82 -7.88 -11.01
C THR A 22 -3.51 -6.61 -10.22
N GLY A 23 -3.76 -6.65 -8.91
CA GLY A 23 -3.48 -5.56 -8.00
C GLY A 23 -3.84 -5.94 -6.57
N ILE A 24 -3.47 -5.08 -5.63
CA ILE A 24 -3.80 -5.22 -4.21
C ILE A 24 -4.42 -3.90 -3.76
N PHE A 25 -5.62 -3.98 -3.18
CA PHE A 25 -6.28 -2.87 -2.51
C PHE A 25 -6.24 -3.11 -1.01
N SER A 26 -5.52 -2.28 -0.27
CA SER A 26 -5.35 -2.40 1.19
C SER A 26 -6.06 -1.24 1.88
N GLN A 27 -6.88 -1.54 2.90
CA GLN A 27 -7.69 -0.54 3.61
C GLN A 27 -7.36 -0.49 5.10
N ARG A 28 -7.43 0.72 5.65
CA ARG A 28 -7.43 0.99 7.09
C ARG A 28 -8.61 1.88 7.43
N LEU A 29 -9.44 1.43 8.36
CA LEU A 29 -10.55 2.22 8.86
C LEU A 29 -10.05 3.16 9.95
N ILE A 30 -10.15 4.47 9.69
CA ILE A 30 -9.67 5.53 10.56
C ILE A 30 -10.87 6.21 11.22
N PRO A 31 -10.82 6.50 12.53
CA PRO A 31 -11.86 7.31 13.19
C PRO A 31 -11.98 8.70 12.55
N ARG A 32 -13.20 9.06 12.14
CA ARG A 32 -13.51 10.39 11.62
C ARG A 32 -13.66 11.41 12.75
N ILE A 33 -13.38 12.68 12.45
CA ILE A 33 -13.68 13.79 13.36
C ILE A 33 -15.19 13.90 13.61
N SER A 34 -16.01 13.71 12.57
CA SER A 34 -17.47 13.76 12.64
C SER A 34 -18.13 12.51 13.26
N GLY A 35 -17.33 11.53 13.69
CA GLY A 35 -17.80 10.23 14.18
C GLY A 35 -17.90 9.17 13.08
N GLY A 36 -17.85 7.90 13.48
CA GLY A 36 -17.76 6.77 12.55
C GLY A 36 -16.35 6.56 12.01
N LEU A 37 -16.25 5.82 10.89
CA LEU A 37 -14.98 5.42 10.28
C LEU A 37 -14.89 5.88 8.82
N ILE A 38 -13.67 6.12 8.34
CA ILE A 38 -13.36 6.40 6.94
C ILE A 38 -12.19 5.52 6.48
N PRO A 39 -12.25 4.91 5.28
CA PRO A 39 -11.11 4.16 4.77
C PRO A 39 -10.01 5.11 4.26
N ALA A 40 -8.83 5.03 4.87
CA ALA A 40 -7.58 5.33 4.18
C ALA A 40 -7.13 4.06 3.45
N TYR A 41 -6.53 4.19 2.27
CA TYR A 41 -6.20 3.02 1.46
C TYR A 41 -4.93 3.17 0.65
N GLU A 42 -4.38 2.02 0.28
CA GLU A 42 -3.26 1.85 -0.62
C GLU A 42 -3.71 0.98 -1.81
N LEU A 43 -3.31 1.36 -3.01
CA LEU A 43 -3.59 0.62 -4.23
C LEU A 43 -2.28 0.33 -4.96
N LEU A 44 -1.92 -0.96 -5.01
CA LEU A 44 -0.86 -1.49 -5.85
C LEU A 44 -1.48 -2.07 -7.12
N ILE A 45 -0.95 -1.70 -8.29
CA ILE A 45 -1.30 -2.33 -9.57
C ILE A 45 -0.12 -3.20 -10.00
N ASN A 46 -0.38 -4.47 -10.34
CA ASN A 46 0.69 -5.39 -10.74
C ASN A 46 1.10 -5.16 -12.20
N ASN A 47 1.93 -4.14 -12.42
CA ASN A 47 2.58 -3.90 -13.71
C ASN A 47 3.82 -4.79 -13.89
N SER A 48 4.53 -4.65 -15.02
CA SER A 48 5.75 -5.42 -15.30
C SER A 48 6.84 -5.23 -14.23
N ALA A 49 7.01 -4.02 -13.70
CA ALA A 49 8.00 -3.74 -12.65
C ALA A 49 7.65 -4.46 -11.34
N VAL A 50 6.41 -4.36 -10.87
CA VAL A 50 5.93 -5.04 -9.65
C VAL A 50 6.04 -6.56 -9.82
N ALA A 51 5.61 -7.09 -10.96
CA ALA A 51 5.71 -8.52 -11.25
C ALA A 51 7.16 -9.02 -11.20
N ASN A 52 8.11 -8.25 -11.76
CA ASN A 52 9.54 -8.58 -11.69
C ASN A 52 10.05 -8.57 -10.24
N LEU A 53 9.72 -7.54 -9.44
CA LEU A 53 10.12 -7.45 -8.04
C LEU A 53 9.58 -8.63 -7.21
N ILE A 54 8.36 -9.10 -7.49
CA ILE A 54 7.81 -10.30 -6.84
C ILE A 54 8.65 -11.53 -7.21
N ARG A 55 8.96 -11.77 -8.49
CA ARG A 55 9.75 -12.94 -8.93
C ARG A 55 11.16 -12.95 -8.33
N GLU A 56 11.81 -11.80 -8.26
CA GLU A 56 13.17 -11.63 -7.75
C GLU A 56 13.26 -11.59 -6.21
N LYS A 57 12.13 -11.75 -5.49
CA LYS A 57 12.07 -11.64 -4.03
C LYS A 57 12.54 -10.26 -3.52
N ARG A 58 12.38 -9.21 -4.33
CA ARG A 58 12.71 -7.81 -4.02
C ARG A 58 11.48 -7.03 -3.59
N THR A 59 10.62 -7.67 -2.79
CA THR A 59 9.31 -7.12 -2.38
C THR A 59 9.42 -5.85 -1.54
N HIS A 60 10.57 -5.61 -0.91
CA HIS A 60 10.84 -4.40 -0.14
C HIS A 60 10.87 -3.12 -1.00
N GLU A 61 11.10 -3.25 -2.32
CA GLU A 61 11.13 -2.13 -3.26
C GLU A 61 9.73 -1.76 -3.78
N ILE A 62 8.71 -2.59 -3.52
CA ILE A 62 7.34 -2.36 -4.01
C ILE A 62 6.77 -1.06 -3.44
N ASN A 63 7.10 -0.69 -2.20
CA ASN A 63 6.64 0.56 -1.59
C ASN A 63 7.07 1.77 -2.42
N THR A 64 8.33 1.82 -2.87
CA THR A 64 8.83 2.90 -3.72
C THR A 64 8.14 2.94 -5.09
N VAL A 65 7.77 1.77 -5.64
CA VAL A 65 6.99 1.69 -6.87
C VAL A 65 5.58 2.26 -6.67
N ILE A 66 4.93 1.99 -5.54
CA ILE A 66 3.61 2.58 -5.23
C ILE A 66 3.73 4.09 -5.08
N GLU A 67 4.70 4.57 -4.30
CA GLU A 67 4.96 6.00 -4.06
C GLU A 67 5.15 6.79 -5.35
N THR A 68 5.88 6.23 -6.32
CA THR A 68 6.17 6.87 -7.62
C THR A 68 5.14 6.53 -8.70
N GLY A 69 4.29 5.53 -8.48
CA GLY A 69 3.36 4.96 -9.46
C GLY A 69 2.03 5.69 -9.63
N SER A 70 1.89 6.91 -9.09
CA SER A 70 0.61 7.65 -9.11
C SER A 70 0.04 7.87 -10.52
N GLN A 71 0.90 8.12 -11.52
CA GLN A 71 0.49 8.27 -12.92
C GLN A 71 -0.05 6.97 -13.53
N LEU A 72 0.30 5.82 -12.95
CA LEU A 72 -0.19 4.50 -13.34
C LEU A 72 -1.44 4.09 -12.57
N GLY A 73 -2.02 4.99 -11.77
CA GLY A 73 -3.22 4.73 -10.97
C GLY A 73 -2.95 4.09 -9.61
N MET A 74 -1.68 3.96 -9.19
CA MET A 74 -1.36 3.51 -7.84
C MET A 74 -1.62 4.60 -6.81
N ILE A 75 -1.94 4.22 -5.58
CA ILE A 75 -2.23 5.14 -4.48
C ILE A 75 -1.42 4.71 -3.28
N ASP A 76 -0.53 5.59 -2.82
CA ASP A 76 0.23 5.41 -1.58
C ASP A 76 -0.66 5.71 -0.35
N LEU A 77 -0.48 4.91 0.71
CA LEU A 77 -1.26 5.07 1.94
C LEU A 77 -1.05 6.44 2.59
N ASN A 78 0.18 6.96 2.63
CA ASN A 78 0.45 8.26 3.25
C ASN A 78 -0.18 9.39 2.45
N ARG A 79 -0.23 9.27 1.12
CA ARG A 79 -0.98 10.21 0.29
C ARG A 79 -2.48 10.17 0.60
N SER A 80 -3.07 8.98 0.71
CA SER A 80 -4.48 8.83 1.10
C SER A 80 -4.76 9.45 2.49
N LEU A 81 -3.89 9.19 3.48
CA LEU A 81 -3.99 9.79 4.81
C LEU A 81 -3.86 11.31 4.78
N ALA A 82 -2.89 11.86 4.04
CA ALA A 82 -2.69 13.30 3.91
C ALA A 82 -3.89 13.98 3.26
N GLU A 83 -4.49 13.38 2.23
CA GLU A 83 -5.70 13.89 1.60
C GLU A 83 -6.89 13.94 2.59
N LEU A 84 -7.07 12.89 3.42
CA LEU A 84 -8.11 12.88 4.45
C LEU A 84 -7.86 13.92 5.55
N VAL A 85 -6.61 14.18 5.93
CA VAL A 85 -6.27 15.25 6.88
C VAL A 85 -6.58 16.62 6.29
N ARG A 86 -6.14 16.89 5.05
CA ARG A 86 -6.40 18.17 4.38
C ARG A 86 -7.89 18.42 4.16
N ALA A 87 -8.66 17.37 3.95
CA ALA A 87 -10.12 17.44 3.86
C ALA A 87 -10.82 17.64 5.23
N GLY A 88 -10.09 17.55 6.35
CA GLY A 88 -10.65 17.66 7.70
C GLY A 88 -11.49 16.44 8.13
N GLU A 89 -11.32 15.29 7.46
CA GLU A 89 -12.07 14.07 7.79
C GLU A 89 -11.46 13.33 8.98
N ILE A 90 -10.13 13.39 9.14
CA ILE A 90 -9.38 12.74 10.23
C ILE A 90 -8.40 13.72 10.89
N THR A 91 -8.03 13.45 12.13
CA THR A 91 -7.01 14.23 12.84
C THR A 91 -5.60 13.89 12.33
N ILE A 92 -4.67 14.85 12.44
CA ILE A 92 -3.24 14.65 12.16
C ILE A 92 -2.69 13.49 13.02
N GLU A 93 -3.08 13.43 14.30
CA GLU A 93 -2.68 12.36 15.22
C GLU A 93 -3.11 10.98 14.71
N ASN A 94 -4.36 10.84 14.26
CA ASN A 94 -4.83 9.60 13.66
C ASN A 94 -4.05 9.28 12.38
N ALA A 95 -3.76 10.27 11.52
CA ALA A 95 -2.96 10.03 10.34
C ALA A 95 -1.57 9.46 10.67
N TYR A 96 -0.88 10.02 11.66
CA TYR A 96 0.41 9.49 12.13
C TYR A 96 0.31 8.09 12.72
N ARG A 97 -0.72 7.84 13.56
CA ARG A 97 -0.94 6.53 14.19
C ARG A 97 -1.15 5.41 13.17
N TYR A 98 -1.80 5.71 12.05
CA TYR A 98 -2.12 4.74 11.01
C TYR A 98 -1.19 4.80 9.80
N SER A 99 -0.13 5.60 9.84
CA SER A 99 0.90 5.64 8.80
C SER A 99 1.88 4.46 8.93
N LEU A 100 2.33 3.91 7.80
CA LEU A 100 3.46 2.96 7.77
C LEU A 100 4.82 3.66 7.78
N ASN A 101 4.86 4.94 7.38
CA ASN A 101 6.08 5.74 7.33
C ASN A 101 5.77 7.19 7.71
N PRO A 102 5.73 7.50 9.03
CA PRO A 102 5.44 8.83 9.54
C PRO A 102 6.28 9.95 8.91
N LYS A 103 7.54 9.68 8.57
CA LYS A 103 8.45 10.67 7.96
C LYS A 103 8.06 11.06 6.54
N ILE A 104 7.48 10.14 5.77
CA ILE A 104 6.95 10.46 4.44
C ILE A 104 5.66 11.24 4.60
N LEU A 105 4.78 10.81 5.50
CA LEU A 105 3.54 11.51 5.79
C LEU A 105 3.79 12.97 6.20
N GLU A 106 4.75 13.23 7.08
CA GLU A 106 5.13 14.57 7.54
C GLU A 106 5.45 15.54 6.39
N LYS A 107 6.03 15.05 5.29
CA LYS A 107 6.34 15.88 4.10
C LYS A 107 5.11 16.18 3.24
N LEU A 108 4.01 15.44 3.45
CA LEU A 108 2.78 15.56 2.68
C LEU A 108 1.72 16.40 3.39
N ILE A 109 1.70 16.46 4.72
CA ILE A 109 0.65 17.21 5.45
C ILE A 109 0.94 18.71 5.49
#